data_AF-A0AAD5QFW3-F1
#
_entry.id   AF-A0AAD5QFW3-F1
#
_cell.length_a   1.000
_cell.length_b   1.000
_cell.length_c   1.000
_cell.angle_alpha   90.00
_cell.angle_beta   90.00
_cell.angle_gamma   90.00
#
_symmetry.space_group_name_H-M   'P 1'
#
loop_
_entity.id
_entity.type
_entity.pdbx_description
1 polymer ?
#
loop_
_entity_poly.entity_id
_entity_poly.type
_entity_poly.pdbx_seq_one_letter_code
_entity_poly.pdbx_strand_id
1 'polypeptide(L)'
;MQDMTAIVKVQPAIITLPESEVPSVSKPSQHFRTAVVLQKLTRLDWEKQKHPHKSAEQLIEYLRSKGHEVDSMIENDRKQKAAVAEILSRLRNANIMTQLVDRQSLNEAIAWADLVVSAGGDGTFLTAAAAVADRTPVIGINTDPVGSEGYLCIGGKNPPHDLFQRLVEGKFQFPRTRFRLMISL
;
A
#
# COMPACT_ATOMS: atom_id res chain seq x y z
N MET A 1 -9.35 -66.23 41.62
CA MET A 1 -8.59 -65.15 40.96
C MET A 1 -9.45 -64.64 39.83
N GLN A 2 -10.28 -63.65 40.14
CA GLN A 2 -11.18 -62.98 39.19
C GLN A 2 -11.15 -61.50 39.54
N ASP A 3 -10.66 -60.73 38.57
CA ASP A 3 -10.62 -59.27 38.53
C ASP A 3 -12.02 -58.68 38.61
N MET A 4 -12.20 -57.69 39.49
CA MET A 4 -13.34 -56.77 39.44
C MET A 4 -12.80 -55.37 39.17
N THR A 5 -12.83 -55.00 37.90
CA THR A 5 -12.44 -53.72 37.33
C THR A 5 -13.39 -52.62 37.81
N ALA A 6 -12.92 -51.68 38.63
CA ALA A 6 -13.63 -50.44 38.91
C ALA A 6 -13.35 -49.41 37.82
N ILE A 7 -14.36 -49.09 37.01
CA ILE A 7 -14.28 -48.08 35.95
C ILE A 7 -14.43 -46.70 36.59
N VAL A 8 -13.34 -45.92 36.66
CA VAL A 8 -13.39 -44.49 37.01
C VAL A 8 -13.67 -43.69 35.74
N LYS A 9 -14.91 -43.21 35.61
CA LYS A 9 -15.36 -42.38 34.49
C LYS A 9 -14.93 -40.94 34.74
N VAL A 10 -13.80 -40.51 34.17
CA VAL A 10 -13.36 -39.11 34.20
C VAL A 10 -14.16 -38.34 33.15
N GLN A 11 -15.07 -37.46 33.58
CA GLN A 11 -15.69 -36.48 32.68
C GLN A 11 -14.75 -35.27 32.54
N PRO A 12 -14.55 -34.73 31.33
CA PRO A 12 -13.83 -33.46 31.18
C PRO A 12 -14.67 -32.35 31.79
N ALA A 13 -14.14 -31.69 32.81
CA ALA A 13 -14.73 -30.46 33.32
C ALA A 13 -14.54 -29.37 32.26
N ILE A 14 -15.62 -29.00 31.57
CA ILE A 14 -15.67 -27.77 30.77
C ILE A 14 -15.70 -26.62 31.78
N ILE A 15 -14.57 -25.92 31.91
CA ILE A 15 -14.50 -24.68 32.68
C ILE A 15 -15.08 -23.59 31.79
N THR A 16 -16.38 -23.31 31.95
CA THR A 16 -16.99 -22.12 31.37
C THR A 16 -16.53 -20.92 32.20
N LEU A 17 -15.53 -20.19 31.70
CA LEU A 17 -15.20 -18.89 32.25
C LEU A 17 -16.39 -17.95 31.96
N PRO A 18 -16.90 -17.21 32.96
CA PRO A 18 -17.89 -16.17 32.67
C PRO A 18 -17.26 -15.17 31.70
N GLU A 19 -18.02 -14.76 30.69
CA GLU A 19 -17.71 -13.63 29.82
C GLU A 19 -17.69 -12.34 30.66
N SER A 20 -16.64 -12.16 31.47
CA SER A 20 -16.33 -10.88 32.07
C SER A 20 -15.79 -10.01 30.94
N GLU A 21 -16.65 -9.12 30.47
CA GLU A 21 -16.36 -7.88 29.76
C GLU A 21 -14.89 -7.74 29.37
N VAL A 22 -14.55 -8.21 28.17
CA VAL A 22 -13.31 -7.80 27.51
C VAL A 22 -13.42 -6.28 27.43
N PRO A 23 -12.53 -5.49 28.09
CA PRO A 23 -12.63 -4.05 28.01
C PRO A 23 -12.53 -3.70 26.53
N SER A 24 -13.54 -3.03 26.00
CA SER A 24 -13.47 -2.50 24.65
C SER A 24 -12.25 -1.60 24.63
N VAL A 25 -11.15 -2.08 24.04
CA VAL A 25 -10.03 -1.21 23.70
C VAL A 25 -10.64 -0.24 22.71
N SER A 26 -11.04 0.93 23.20
CA SER A 26 -11.41 2.06 22.38
C SER A 26 -10.22 2.28 21.46
N LYS A 27 -10.35 1.81 20.22
CA LYS A 27 -9.36 2.12 19.20
C LYS A 27 -9.34 3.64 19.15
N PRO A 28 -8.21 4.31 19.46
CA PRO A 28 -8.12 5.72 19.15
C PRO A 28 -8.46 5.83 17.66
N SER A 29 -9.44 6.67 17.33
CA SER A 29 -9.76 6.94 15.93
C SER A 29 -8.50 7.51 15.31
N GLN A 30 -7.77 6.68 14.58
CA GLN A 30 -6.52 7.06 13.97
C GLN A 30 -6.87 8.01 12.83
N HIS A 31 -6.83 9.30 13.11
CA HIS A 31 -7.05 10.35 12.13
C HIS A 31 -5.72 10.71 11.50
N PHE A 32 -5.54 10.31 10.25
CA PHE A 32 -4.40 10.72 9.44
C PHE A 32 -4.49 12.22 9.16
N ARG A 33 -3.38 12.94 9.35
CA ARG A 33 -3.25 14.37 9.03
C ARG A 33 -2.28 14.59 7.88
N THR A 34 -1.31 13.68 7.70
CA THR A 34 -0.19 13.84 6.79
C THR A 34 0.09 12.53 6.04
N ALA A 35 0.03 12.58 4.71
CA ALA A 35 0.27 11.41 3.88
C ALA A 35 1.38 11.66 2.86
N VAL A 36 2.34 10.74 2.81
CA VAL A 36 3.29 10.65 1.70
C VAL A 36 2.70 9.73 0.64
N VAL A 37 2.67 10.19 -0.60
CA VAL A 37 2.19 9.42 -1.76
C VAL A 37 3.37 9.06 -2.64
N LEU A 38 3.78 7.79 -2.63
CA LEU A 38 4.77 7.25 -3.54
C LEU A 38 4.14 6.95 -4.90
N GLN A 39 4.59 7.63 -5.95
CA GLN A 39 4.15 7.33 -7.32
C GLN A 39 5.04 6.29 -8.00
N LYS A 40 4.42 5.42 -8.81
CA LYS A 40 5.12 4.57 -9.78
C LYS A 40 5.87 5.43 -10.79
N LEU A 41 7.16 5.16 -10.98
CA LEU A 41 7.93 5.68 -12.12
C LEU A 41 7.44 4.99 -13.39
N THR A 42 6.85 5.74 -14.33
CA THR A 42 6.38 5.18 -15.60
C THR A 42 7.57 4.89 -16.51
N ARG A 43 7.37 4.02 -17.51
CA ARG A 43 8.42 3.77 -18.50
C ARG A 43 8.80 5.06 -19.23
N LEU A 44 7.82 5.91 -19.55
CA LEU A 44 8.06 7.19 -20.22
C LEU A 44 8.87 8.15 -19.33
N ASP A 45 8.54 8.26 -18.04
CA ASP A 45 9.31 9.09 -17.11
C ASP A 45 10.74 8.56 -16.91
N TRP A 46 10.93 7.23 -16.88
CA TRP A 46 12.27 6.62 -16.85
C TRP A 46 13.10 6.96 -18.10
N GLU A 47 12.52 6.88 -19.30
CA GLU A 47 13.23 7.25 -20.54
C GLU A 47 13.60 8.73 -20.57
N LYS A 48 12.74 9.62 -20.03
CA LYS A 48 13.03 11.04 -19.88
C LYS A 48 14.22 11.27 -18.94
N GLN A 49 14.25 10.60 -17.80
CA GLN A 49 15.37 10.68 -16.84
C GLN A 49 16.68 10.16 -17.44
N LYS A 50 16.61 9.10 -18.26
CA LYS A 50 17.78 8.50 -18.91
C LYS A 50 18.35 9.39 -20.02
N HIS A 51 17.51 10.17 -20.71
CA HIS A 51 17.92 11.04 -21.82
C HIS A 51 17.59 12.52 -21.55
N PRO A 52 18.20 13.14 -20.53
CA PRO A 52 17.85 14.50 -20.10
C PRO A 52 18.19 15.58 -21.14
N HIS A 53 19.03 15.26 -22.12
CA HIS A 53 19.45 16.16 -23.20
C HIS A 53 18.55 16.12 -24.43
N LYS A 54 17.53 15.26 -24.47
CA LYS A 54 16.58 15.18 -25.59
C LYS A 54 15.33 15.98 -25.27
N SER A 55 14.83 16.76 -26.23
CA SER A 55 13.47 17.30 -26.15
C SER A 55 12.43 16.18 -26.12
N ALA A 56 11.19 16.49 -25.79
CA ALA A 56 10.11 15.51 -25.78
C ALA A 56 9.93 14.84 -27.17
N GLU A 57 9.98 15.64 -28.23
CA GLU A 57 9.86 15.19 -29.62
C GLU A 57 11.03 14.30 -30.02
N GLN A 58 12.26 14.74 -29.71
CA GLN A 58 13.47 13.96 -29.99
C GLN A 58 13.50 12.62 -29.24
N LEU A 59 12.99 12.59 -28.02
CA LEU A 59 12.88 11.37 -27.24
C LEU A 59 11.86 10.41 -27.87
N ILE A 60 10.70 10.91 -28.30
CA ILE A 60 9.66 10.11 -28.96
C ILE A 60 10.22 9.49 -30.25
N GLU A 61 10.86 10.28 -31.09
CA GLU A 61 11.46 9.79 -32.34
C GLU A 61 12.56 8.76 -32.08
N TYR A 62 13.43 9.03 -31.10
CA TYR A 62 14.46 8.07 -30.67
C TYR A 62 13.84 6.74 -30.21
N LEU A 63 12.81 6.78 -29.36
CA LEU A 63 12.18 5.55 -28.85
C LEU A 63 11.47 4.78 -29.96
N ARG A 64 10.79 5.46 -30.89
CA ARG A 64 10.20 4.83 -32.08
C ARG A 64 11.26 4.17 -32.95
N SER A 65 12.41 4.82 -33.17
CA SER A 65 13.54 4.26 -33.92
C SER A 65 14.14 2.99 -33.30
N LYS A 66 13.95 2.80 -31.98
CA LYS A 66 14.35 1.60 -31.23
C LYS A 66 13.27 0.52 -31.19
N GLY A 67 12.13 0.72 -31.85
CA GLY A 67 11.03 -0.24 -31.89
C GLY A 67 10.16 -0.25 -30.64
N HIS A 68 10.15 0.83 -29.85
CA HIS A 68 9.24 0.94 -28.70
C HIS A 68 7.84 1.39 -29.12
N GLU A 69 6.82 0.82 -28.46
CA GLU A 69 5.41 1.23 -28.56
C GLU A 69 5.15 2.54 -27.79
N VAL A 70 5.64 3.65 -28.35
CA VAL A 70 5.64 4.96 -27.65
C VAL A 70 4.24 5.47 -27.34
N ASP A 71 3.26 5.22 -28.20
CA ASP A 71 1.90 5.71 -27.99
C ASP A 71 1.26 5.03 -26.77
N SER A 72 1.51 3.73 -26.57
CA SER A 72 1.11 3.01 -25.36
C SER A 72 1.83 3.57 -24.12
N MET A 73 3.13 3.89 -24.22
CA MET A 73 3.89 4.48 -23.13
C MET A 73 3.32 5.84 -22.69
N ILE A 74 2.94 6.68 -23.64
CA ILE A 74 2.30 7.99 -23.39
C ILE A 74 0.94 7.79 -22.72
N GLU A 75 0.10 6.89 -23.25
CA GLU A 75 -1.22 6.65 -22.68
C GLU A 75 -1.15 6.10 -21.25
N ASN A 76 -0.24 5.16 -20.99
CA ASN A 76 -0.03 4.61 -19.65
C ASN A 76 0.51 5.67 -18.67
N ASP A 77 1.41 6.54 -19.12
CA ASP A 77 1.90 7.68 -18.34
C ASP A 77 0.78 8.66 -17.98
N ARG A 78 -0.10 8.97 -18.95
CA ARG A 78 -1.27 9.82 -18.75
C ARG A 78 -2.24 9.21 -17.73
N LYS A 79 -2.58 7.93 -17.88
CA LYS A 79 -3.46 7.21 -16.93
C LYS A 79 -2.89 7.21 -15.52
N GLN A 80 -1.59 6.93 -15.39
CA GLN A 80 -0.90 6.98 -14.09
C GLN A 80 -1.02 8.37 -13.44
N LYS A 81 -0.72 9.43 -14.20
CA LYS A 81 -0.77 10.81 -13.69
C LYS A 81 -2.18 11.23 -13.30
N ALA A 82 -3.19 10.82 -14.08
CA ALA A 82 -4.60 11.05 -13.75
C ALA A 82 -5.01 10.33 -12.46
N ALA A 83 -4.63 9.06 -12.29
CA ALA A 83 -4.93 8.29 -11.08
C ALA A 83 -4.25 8.88 -9.83
N VAL A 84 -2.98 9.29 -9.95
CA VAL A 84 -2.27 10.00 -8.86
C VAL A 84 -2.97 11.31 -8.50
N ALA A 85 -3.38 12.10 -9.49
CA ALA A 85 -4.11 13.34 -9.26
C ALA A 85 -5.45 13.11 -8.54
N GLU A 86 -6.18 12.04 -8.88
CA GLU A 86 -7.40 11.65 -8.18
C GLU A 86 -7.11 11.28 -6.72
N ILE A 87 -6.09 10.45 -6.45
CA ILE A 87 -5.70 10.07 -5.08
C ILE A 87 -5.37 11.31 -4.25
N LEU A 88 -4.56 12.23 -4.78
CA LEU A 88 -4.21 13.48 -4.10
C LEU A 88 -5.43 14.36 -3.82
N SER A 89 -6.35 14.45 -4.78
CA SER A 89 -7.61 15.20 -4.63
C SER A 89 -8.47 14.62 -3.50
N ARG A 90 -8.62 13.29 -3.46
CA ARG A 90 -9.41 12.58 -2.44
C ARG A 90 -8.80 12.73 -1.03
N LEU A 91 -7.47 12.61 -0.91
CA LEU A 91 -6.76 12.83 0.36
C LEU A 91 -6.91 14.28 0.85
N ARG A 92 -6.81 15.25 -0.07
CA ARG A 92 -7.02 16.67 0.25
C ARG A 92 -8.45 16.93 0.72
N ASN A 93 -9.45 16.35 0.06
CA ASN A 93 -10.86 16.45 0.45
C ASN A 93 -11.14 15.80 1.81
N ALA A 94 -10.35 14.80 2.18
CA ALA A 94 -10.30 14.19 3.50
C ALA A 94 -9.50 15.03 4.54
N ASN A 95 -9.06 16.24 4.17
CA ASN A 95 -8.27 17.15 5.00
C ASN A 95 -6.91 16.57 5.44
N ILE A 96 -6.32 15.72 4.60
CA ILE A 96 -4.99 15.13 4.77
C ILE A 96 -4.00 15.93 3.92
N MET A 97 -2.98 16.51 4.55
CA MET A 97 -1.88 17.16 3.85
C MET A 97 -1.06 16.11 3.12
N THR A 98 -0.64 16.38 1.88
CA THR A 98 0.04 15.38 1.05
C THR A 98 1.39 15.85 0.53
N GLN A 99 2.35 14.93 0.49
CA GLN A 99 3.60 15.07 -0.24
C GLN A 99 3.67 13.98 -1.31
N LEU A 100 3.68 14.37 -2.59
CA LEU A 100 3.90 13.45 -3.69
C LEU A 100 5.41 13.25 -3.87
N VAL A 101 5.87 12.00 -3.81
CA VAL A 101 7.29 11.65 -3.87
C VAL A 101 7.55 10.53 -4.88
N ASP A 102 8.79 10.46 -5.33
CA ASP A 102 9.32 9.31 -6.05
C ASP A 102 10.15 8.41 -5.11
N ARG A 103 10.74 7.36 -5.68
CA ARG A 103 11.56 6.42 -4.91
C ARG A 103 12.79 7.08 -4.27
N GLN A 104 13.34 8.13 -4.88
CA GLN A 104 14.59 8.75 -4.40
C GLN A 104 14.33 9.61 -3.16
N SER A 105 13.22 10.35 -3.17
CA SER A 105 12.80 11.26 -2.08
C SER A 105 11.96 10.57 -0.98
N LEU A 106 11.56 9.31 -1.17
CA LEU A 106 10.69 8.58 -0.25
C LEU A 106 11.23 8.51 1.19
N ASN A 107 12.50 8.14 1.37
CA ASN A 107 13.06 7.91 2.71
C ASN A 107 13.06 9.19 3.56
N GLU A 108 13.29 10.34 2.94
CA GLU A 108 13.31 11.64 3.61
C GLU A 108 11.90 12.09 4.01
N ALA A 109 10.90 11.76 3.19
CA ALA A 109 9.53 12.20 3.40
C ALA A 109 8.76 11.36 4.44
N ILE A 110 9.11 10.07 4.61
CA ILE A 110 8.37 9.17 5.52
C ILE A 110 8.32 9.71 6.96
N ALA A 111 9.39 10.33 7.45
CA ALA A 111 9.44 10.86 8.81
C ALA A 111 8.43 11.97 9.10
N TRP A 112 7.91 12.63 8.05
CA TRP A 112 6.89 13.68 8.15
C TRP A 112 5.45 13.12 8.20
N ALA A 113 5.23 11.89 7.74
CA ALA A 113 3.89 11.37 7.48
C ALA A 113 3.39 10.41 8.57
N ASP A 114 2.09 10.48 8.85
CA ASP A 114 1.36 9.49 9.65
C ASP A 114 0.69 8.39 8.80
N LEU A 115 0.76 8.52 7.47
CA LEU A 115 0.30 7.55 6.47
C LEU A 115 1.24 7.51 5.25
N VAL A 116 1.54 6.32 4.75
CA VAL A 116 2.20 6.15 3.45
C VAL A 116 1.22 5.52 2.47
N VAL A 117 1.03 6.15 1.31
CA VAL A 117 0.20 5.68 0.22
C VAL A 117 1.10 5.35 -0.96
N SER A 118 0.97 4.17 -1.54
CA SER A 118 1.60 3.83 -2.80
C SER A 118 0.57 3.87 -3.94
N ALA A 119 0.91 4.59 -5.01
CA ALA A 119 0.09 4.76 -6.20
C ALA A 119 0.73 3.98 -7.36
N GLY A 120 0.37 2.71 -7.48
CA GLY A 120 0.98 1.75 -8.39
C GLY A 120 0.55 0.32 -8.09
N GLY A 121 1.18 -0.66 -8.74
CA GLY A 121 0.96 -2.07 -8.44
C GLY A 121 1.77 -2.55 -7.23
N ASP A 122 1.86 -3.87 -7.06
CA ASP A 122 2.51 -4.52 -5.93
C ASP A 122 3.98 -4.11 -5.75
N GLY A 123 4.73 -3.92 -6.84
CA GLY A 123 6.12 -3.47 -6.76
C GLY A 123 6.28 -2.08 -6.15
N THR A 124 5.35 -1.16 -6.43
CA THR A 124 5.33 0.17 -5.83
C THR A 124 4.94 0.07 -4.35
N PHE A 125 3.95 -0.76 -4.03
CA PHE A 125 3.56 -1.02 -2.64
C PHE A 125 4.70 -1.61 -1.81
N LEU A 126 5.39 -2.63 -2.32
CA LEU A 126 6.54 -3.24 -1.63
C LEU A 126 7.69 -2.24 -1.46
N THR A 127 7.90 -1.35 -2.43
CA THR A 127 8.89 -0.26 -2.31
C THR A 127 8.55 0.67 -1.14
N ALA A 128 7.28 1.08 -1.02
CA ALA A 128 6.80 1.87 0.11
C ALA A 128 6.93 1.12 1.44
N ALA A 129 6.46 -0.14 1.48
CA ALA A 129 6.45 -0.96 2.69
C ALA A 129 7.86 -1.28 3.22
N ALA A 130 8.84 -1.42 2.32
CA ALA A 130 10.24 -1.65 2.67
C ALA A 130 10.94 -0.41 3.23
N ALA A 131 10.55 0.79 2.79
CA ALA A 131 11.13 2.05 3.24
C ALA A 131 10.66 2.45 4.65
N VAL A 132 9.46 2.03 5.06
CA VAL A 132 8.93 2.32 6.39
C VAL A 132 9.57 1.43 7.46
N ALA A 133 10.42 2.01 8.30
CA ALA A 133 11.10 1.30 9.39
C ALA A 133 10.26 1.16 10.68
N ASP A 134 9.30 2.06 10.89
CA ASP A 134 8.49 2.15 12.11
C ASP A 134 7.09 1.53 11.92
N ARG A 135 6.10 1.94 12.71
CA ARG A 135 4.71 1.43 12.63
C ARG A 135 3.81 2.27 11.73
N THR A 136 4.35 3.18 10.94
CA THR A 136 3.56 4.00 10.03
C THR A 136 2.80 3.10 9.05
N PRO A 137 1.47 3.22 8.95
CA PRO A 137 0.68 2.39 8.06
C PRO A 137 1.01 2.67 6.60
N VAL A 138 1.04 1.61 5.81
CA VAL A 138 1.26 1.67 4.36
C VAL A 138 0.02 1.11 3.66
N ILE A 139 -0.54 1.87 2.72
CA ILE A 139 -1.64 1.44 1.87
C ILE A 139 -1.22 1.41 0.40
N GLY A 140 -1.67 0.39 -0.32
CA GLY A 140 -1.50 0.30 -1.78
C GLY A 140 -2.80 0.67 -2.49
N ILE A 141 -2.71 1.55 -3.48
CA ILE A 141 -3.79 1.85 -4.42
C ILE A 141 -3.30 1.50 -5.81
N ASN A 142 -3.95 0.52 -6.43
CA ASN A 142 -3.62 0.11 -7.79
C ASN A 142 -4.06 1.19 -8.79
N THR A 143 -3.11 1.78 -9.48
CA THR A 143 -3.34 2.80 -10.52
C THR A 143 -3.36 2.23 -11.94
N ASP A 144 -3.11 0.92 -12.10
CA ASP A 144 -3.13 0.22 -13.38
C ASP A 144 -3.82 -1.15 -13.23
N PRO A 145 -5.15 -1.18 -13.06
CA PRO A 145 -5.92 -2.41 -12.85
C PRO A 145 -6.02 -3.28 -14.10
N VAL A 146 -5.68 -2.74 -15.28
CA VAL A 146 -5.62 -3.51 -16.52
C VAL A 146 -4.26 -4.21 -16.65
N GLY A 147 -3.18 -3.49 -16.37
CA GLY A 147 -1.81 -4.00 -16.48
C GLY A 147 -1.28 -4.73 -15.24
N SER A 148 -1.99 -4.69 -14.10
CA SER A 148 -1.57 -5.36 -12.87
C SER A 148 -2.74 -5.81 -11.99
N GLU A 149 -2.59 -6.98 -11.36
CA GLU A 149 -3.58 -7.52 -10.43
C GLU A 149 -3.69 -6.70 -9.13
N GLY A 150 -2.55 -6.25 -8.61
CA GLY A 150 -2.48 -5.47 -7.38
C GLY A 150 -2.90 -6.27 -6.14
N TYR A 151 -2.44 -7.52 -6.00
CA TYR A 151 -2.86 -8.42 -4.90
C TYR A 151 -2.61 -7.84 -3.51
N LEU A 152 -1.60 -6.97 -3.37
CA LEU A 152 -1.25 -6.30 -2.12
C LEU A 152 -1.91 -4.93 -1.99
N CYS A 153 -2.43 -4.38 -3.08
CA CYS A 153 -3.16 -3.12 -3.10
C CYS A 153 -4.62 -3.33 -2.65
N ILE A 154 -5.18 -2.33 -1.99
CA ILE A 154 -6.55 -2.39 -1.47
C ILE A 154 -7.53 -2.53 -2.63
N GLY A 155 -8.31 -3.62 -2.61
CA GLY A 155 -9.30 -3.93 -3.64
C GLY A 155 -8.73 -4.44 -4.96
N GLY A 156 -7.40 -4.64 -5.08
CA GLY A 156 -6.77 -5.13 -6.30
C GLY A 156 -7.12 -4.29 -7.51
N LYS A 157 -7.83 -4.89 -8.48
CA LYS A 157 -8.32 -4.18 -9.68
C LYS A 157 -9.49 -3.23 -9.42
N ASN A 158 -10.22 -3.43 -8.33
CA ASN A 158 -11.45 -2.71 -8.01
C ASN A 158 -11.35 -2.12 -6.59
N PRO A 159 -10.58 -1.03 -6.40
CA PRO A 159 -10.50 -0.36 -5.11
C PRO A 159 -11.92 0.03 -4.64
N PRO A 160 -12.25 -0.15 -3.35
CA PRO A 160 -13.57 0.21 -2.83
C PRO A 160 -13.87 1.70 -3.05
N HIS A 161 -15.08 2.04 -3.47
CA HIS A 161 -15.50 3.43 -3.67
C HIS A 161 -15.43 4.27 -2.39
N ASP A 162 -15.61 3.63 -1.23
CA ASP A 162 -15.57 4.21 0.10
C ASP A 162 -14.17 4.21 0.73
N LEU A 163 -13.11 3.85 -0.02
CA LEU A 163 -11.73 3.72 0.48
C LEU A 163 -11.29 4.93 1.32
N PHE A 164 -11.47 6.14 0.79
CA PHE A 164 -11.04 7.36 1.47
C PHE A 164 -11.91 7.71 2.67
N GLN A 165 -13.21 7.39 2.62
CA GLN A 165 -14.09 7.53 3.77
C GLN A 165 -13.63 6.61 4.91
N ARG A 166 -13.31 5.35 4.60
CA ARG A 166 -12.74 4.41 5.57
C ARG A 166 -11.42 4.92 6.15
N LEU A 167 -10.64 5.72 5.40
CA LEU A 167 -9.33 6.22 5.84
C LEU A 167 -9.54 7.30 6.89
N VAL A 168 -10.48 8.20 6.64
CA VAL A 168 -10.88 9.26 7.57
C VAL A 168 -11.51 8.69 8.84
N GLU A 169 -12.35 7.67 8.70
CA GLU A 169 -13.06 7.03 9.81
C GLU A 169 -12.17 6.06 10.62
N GLY A 170 -10.91 5.85 10.22
CA GLY A 170 -10.00 4.90 10.87
C GLY A 170 -10.47 3.45 10.79
N LYS A 171 -11.34 3.11 9.82
CA LYS A 171 -11.93 1.77 9.63
C LYS A 171 -10.99 0.84 8.85
N PHE A 172 -9.71 0.85 9.20
CA PHE A 172 -8.71 -0.05 8.63
C PHE A 172 -8.13 -0.98 9.68
N GLN A 173 -7.94 -2.24 9.28
CA GLN A 173 -7.14 -3.19 10.03
C GLN A 173 -5.82 -3.34 9.29
N PHE A 174 -4.74 -2.91 9.94
CA PHE A 174 -3.39 -3.11 9.43
C PHE A 174 -2.86 -4.44 9.97
N PRO A 175 -2.69 -5.47 9.14
CA PRO A 175 -2.01 -6.68 9.57
C PRO A 175 -0.60 -6.30 10.04
N ARG A 176 -0.24 -6.68 11.28
CA ARG A 176 0.98 -6.19 11.96
C ARG A 176 2.22 -7.05 11.71
N THR A 177 2.10 -8.15 10.96
CA THR A 177 3.19 -9.11 10.80
C THR A 177 4.13 -8.69 9.67
N ARG A 178 5.35 -8.29 10.02
CA ARG A 178 6.46 -8.12 9.07
C ARG A 178 7.64 -8.98 9.52
N PHE A 179 8.19 -9.76 8.61
CA PHE A 179 9.42 -10.51 8.85
C PHE A 179 10.60 -9.69 8.36
N ARG A 180 11.57 -9.42 9.24
CA ARG A 180 12.84 -8.78 8.88
C ARG A 180 13.96 -9.82 9.03
N LEU A 181 14.53 -10.23 7.91
CA LEU A 181 15.73 -11.09 7.88
C LEU A 181 16.96 -10.18 7.84
N MET A 182 17.89 -10.38 8.78
CA MET A 182 19.18 -9.72 8.80
C MET A 182 20.26 -10.78 8.58
N ILE A 183 21.01 -10.66 7.49
CA ILE A 183 22.16 -11.54 7.22
C ILE A 183 23.40 -10.73 7.63
N SER A 184 24.05 -11.15 8.71
CA SER A 184 25.38 -10.66 9.07
C SER A 184 26.41 -11.41 8.23
N LEU A 185 27.20 -10.68 7.45
CA LEU A 185 28.37 -11.18 6.72
C LEU A 185 29.61 -11.15 7.62
#